data_AF-A0A9D8ECD1-F1
#
_entry.id   AF-A0A9D8ECD1-F1
#
_cell.length_a   1.000
_cell.length_b   1.000
_cell.length_c   1.000
_cell.angle_alpha   90.00
_cell.angle_beta   90.00
_cell.angle_gamma   90.00
#
_symmetry.space_group_name_H-M   'P 1'
#
loop_
_entity.id
_entity.type
_entity.pdbx_description
1 polymer ?
#
loop_
_entity_poly.entity_id
_entity_poly.type
_entity_poly.pdbx_seq_one_letter_code
_entity_poly.pdbx_strand_id
1 'polypeptide(L)'
;MPSNPASSQGTLYPERSMTSVLLTADAVRDAAAVHGNAVLVEDGVIAAVGRAEDLRRPGLAERHLGGVIVPGLRDAHFHPVGHAASLQGISLGGAAELAEVAAVLAEESARRPAGAGLLALRLDDEALAEGRLPDRHFLDRAGGGRPVLVIRHCGHIAVASTAALEVAGIGLDTEDPPGGSLDRDDDGRPSGVLRETAVSLVASAVQPLVPALTPEDLVGAVASLAGVGLTGLGAIVSVGQGLWGGGDSELDLLREAAPDLVLPLRVLVIAETPGELEAAAGRLGRAGPMVSFLGLKLFADGSLGGHTAALRRPYADRPDTTGLLRLEAGWAREMVGGAASLGGAVAVHAIGDAALAAVLDGFEEALDAGMEPQRLRVEHASVAPPEEVRRLAALGVTACIQPSFLPSDGPWLEARLGTERLSHTYNFATLAAAGVPLAGGSDCPVEPPHPLWGMARARDRAGFLPHEGLTGAQALDLFTRGAARAIGEEASLAPGAPATLTVLDGDPVTAKPAALERMGVLGVFVAGRELPRPPVGSAWRG
;
A
#
# COMPACT_ATOMS: atom_id res chain seq x y z
N MET A 1 -17.31 -34.70 -15.86
CA MET A 1 -17.47 -34.51 -14.40
C MET A 1 -16.23 -35.02 -13.70
N PRO A 2 -15.42 -34.13 -13.13
CA PRO A 2 -14.62 -34.46 -11.96
C PRO A 2 -15.08 -33.61 -10.76
N SER A 3 -15.10 -34.27 -9.61
CA SER A 3 -15.60 -33.82 -8.32
C SER A 3 -14.84 -32.62 -7.75
N ASN A 4 -15.62 -31.62 -7.35
CA ASN A 4 -15.23 -30.49 -6.53
C ASN A 4 -14.61 -30.97 -5.19
N PRO A 5 -13.34 -30.70 -4.86
CA PRO A 5 -12.84 -30.93 -3.52
C PRO A 5 -13.34 -29.79 -2.64
N ALA A 6 -14.24 -30.14 -1.71
CA ALA A 6 -14.70 -29.26 -0.66
C ALA A 6 -13.50 -28.57 0.02
N SER A 7 -13.54 -27.24 0.04
CA SER A 7 -12.63 -26.37 0.78
C SER A 7 -12.56 -26.79 2.24
N SER A 8 -11.47 -27.45 2.63
CA SER A 8 -11.15 -27.60 4.05
C SER A 8 -10.73 -26.23 4.57
N GLN A 9 -11.64 -25.55 5.27
CA GLN A 9 -11.31 -24.39 6.09
C GLN A 9 -10.33 -24.84 7.18
N GLY A 10 -9.03 -24.74 6.91
CA GLY A 10 -8.02 -24.82 7.95
C GLY A 10 -8.19 -23.61 8.86
N THR A 11 -8.60 -23.83 10.10
CA THR A 11 -8.63 -22.77 11.11
C THR A 11 -7.25 -22.14 11.23
N LEU A 12 -7.19 -20.81 11.16
CA LEU A 12 -5.96 -20.00 11.25
C LEU A 12 -5.09 -20.26 12.50
N TYR A 13 -5.60 -20.99 13.50
CA TYR A 13 -4.96 -21.16 14.80
C TYR A 13 -5.12 -22.61 15.31
N PRO A 14 -4.05 -23.24 15.85
CA PRO A 14 -4.13 -24.56 16.49
C PRO A 14 -4.90 -24.51 17.82
N GLU A 15 -5.36 -25.69 18.25
CA GLU A 15 -6.31 -26.04 19.33
C GLU A 15 -6.85 -24.92 20.26
N ARG A 16 -8.18 -24.79 20.23
CA ARG A 16 -9.00 -23.89 21.06
C ARG A 16 -8.78 -24.15 22.56
N SER A 17 -8.08 -23.24 23.23
CA SER A 17 -8.23 -23.06 24.67
C SER A 17 -9.64 -22.55 24.93
N MET A 18 -10.38 -23.24 25.80
CA MET A 18 -11.72 -22.87 26.31
C MET A 18 -11.63 -21.59 27.16
N THR A 19 -11.35 -20.46 26.51
CA THR A 19 -11.10 -19.17 27.16
C THR A 19 -12.18 -18.18 26.74
N SER A 20 -13.21 -18.07 27.58
CA SER A 20 -14.15 -16.96 27.51
C SER A 20 -13.58 -15.76 28.27
N VAL A 21 -13.59 -14.58 27.65
CA VAL A 21 -13.16 -13.33 28.28
C VAL A 21 -14.11 -12.19 27.92
N LEU A 22 -14.45 -11.36 28.90
CA LEU A 22 -15.14 -10.09 28.69
C LEU A 22 -14.11 -8.98 28.55
N LEU A 23 -14.03 -8.37 27.37
CA LEU A 23 -13.22 -7.19 27.13
C LEU A 23 -14.09 -5.96 27.35
N THR A 24 -13.76 -5.11 28.33
CA THR A 24 -14.49 -3.86 28.59
C THR A 24 -13.64 -2.64 28.24
N ALA A 25 -14.29 -1.57 27.78
CA ALA A 25 -13.67 -0.31 27.38
C ALA A 25 -14.63 0.85 27.68
N ASP A 26 -14.26 2.09 27.35
CA ASP A 26 -15.16 3.24 27.49
C ASP A 26 -16.29 3.19 26.45
N ALA A 27 -15.98 2.71 25.24
CA ALA A 27 -16.97 2.42 24.20
C ALA A 27 -16.52 1.28 23.27
N VAL A 28 -17.49 0.58 22.69
CA VAL A 28 -17.31 -0.32 21.55
C VAL A 28 -18.11 0.25 20.39
N ARG A 29 -17.46 0.52 19.26
CA ARG A 29 -18.11 1.17 18.13
C ARG A 29 -17.58 0.70 16.77
N ASP A 30 -18.40 0.87 15.76
CA ASP A 30 -17.94 0.91 14.37
C ASP A 30 -18.15 2.32 13.78
N ALA A 31 -17.99 2.44 12.46
CA ALA A 31 -18.23 3.68 11.74
C ALA A 31 -19.68 4.19 11.88
N ALA A 32 -20.67 3.30 11.98
CA ALA A 32 -22.08 3.64 11.96
C ALA A 32 -22.63 3.97 13.35
N ALA A 33 -22.22 3.24 14.40
CA ALA A 33 -22.81 3.39 15.73
C ALA A 33 -21.86 2.98 16.88
N VAL A 34 -22.22 3.43 18.09
CA VAL A 34 -21.71 2.88 19.34
C VAL A 34 -22.62 1.75 19.78
N HIS A 35 -22.05 0.57 20.01
CA HIS A 35 -22.77 -0.67 20.31
C HIS A 35 -22.84 -0.99 21.81
N GLY A 36 -22.05 -0.30 22.63
CA GLY A 36 -21.97 -0.53 24.07
C GLY A 36 -20.59 -0.21 24.61
N ASN A 37 -20.15 -0.97 25.61
CA ASN A 37 -18.86 -0.79 26.27
C ASN A 37 -18.17 -2.14 26.62
N ALA A 38 -18.64 -3.24 26.05
CA ALA A 38 -18.05 -4.56 26.23
C ALA A 38 -18.20 -5.48 25.00
N VAL A 39 -17.21 -6.35 24.82
CA VAL A 39 -17.18 -7.45 23.85
C VAL A 39 -16.93 -8.75 24.60
N LEU A 40 -17.85 -9.70 24.52
CA LEU A 40 -17.64 -11.06 25.00
C LEU A 40 -16.95 -11.87 23.89
N VAL A 41 -15.77 -12.40 24.19
CA VAL A 41 -15.00 -13.24 23.27
C VAL A 41 -14.99 -14.66 23.81
N GLU A 42 -15.34 -15.63 22.96
CA GLU A 42 -15.30 -17.06 23.24
C GLU A 42 -14.54 -17.76 22.11
N ASP A 43 -13.48 -18.49 22.44
CA ASP A 43 -12.64 -19.24 21.49
C ASP A 43 -12.19 -18.42 20.26
N GLY A 44 -11.85 -17.15 20.49
CA GLY A 44 -11.38 -16.23 19.46
C GLY A 44 -12.46 -15.57 18.60
N VAL A 45 -13.74 -15.79 18.94
CA VAL A 45 -14.92 -15.29 18.22
C VAL A 45 -15.70 -14.34 19.11
N ILE A 46 -16.30 -13.31 18.52
CA ILE A 46 -17.23 -12.40 19.20
C ILE A 46 -18.51 -13.18 19.49
N ALA A 47 -18.83 -13.41 20.75
CA ALA A 47 -20.09 -14.04 21.17
C ALA A 47 -21.19 -13.00 21.36
N ALA A 48 -20.86 -11.82 21.88
CA ALA A 48 -21.79 -10.71 22.06
C ALA A 48 -21.08 -9.36 22.17
N VAL A 49 -21.77 -8.29 21.80
CA VAL A 49 -21.36 -6.89 22.01
C VAL A 49 -22.52 -6.15 22.67
N GLY A 50 -22.24 -5.33 23.68
CA GLY A 50 -23.29 -4.63 24.42
C GLY A 50 -22.78 -3.91 25.65
N ARG A 51 -23.68 -3.69 26.63
CA ARG A 51 -23.31 -3.12 27.93
C ARG A 51 -22.64 -4.20 28.78
N ALA A 52 -21.55 -3.84 29.46
CA ALA A 52 -20.80 -4.75 30.32
C ALA A 52 -21.67 -5.41 31.40
N GLU A 53 -22.63 -4.67 31.96
CA GLU A 53 -23.57 -5.18 32.98
C GLU A 53 -24.46 -6.31 32.47
N ASP A 54 -24.80 -6.32 31.17
CA ASP A 54 -25.64 -7.35 30.56
C ASP A 54 -24.84 -8.61 30.18
N LEU A 55 -23.53 -8.46 29.95
CA LEU A 55 -22.65 -9.54 29.49
C LEU A 55 -21.86 -10.21 30.63
N ARG A 56 -21.78 -9.59 31.80
CA ARG A 56 -21.12 -10.15 32.98
C ARG A 56 -21.84 -11.40 33.47
N ARG A 57 -21.07 -12.45 33.75
CA ARG A 57 -21.55 -13.68 34.38
C ARG A 57 -20.56 -14.19 35.42
N PRO A 58 -21.00 -14.89 36.48
CA PRO A 58 -20.12 -15.45 37.49
C PRO A 58 -19.01 -16.32 36.88
N GLY A 59 -17.76 -16.11 37.31
CA GLY A 59 -16.60 -16.88 36.85
C GLY A 59 -16.03 -16.48 35.48
N LEU A 60 -16.62 -15.50 34.79
CA LEU A 60 -16.07 -14.96 33.54
C LEU A 60 -14.89 -14.03 33.85
N ALA A 61 -13.74 -14.28 33.22
CA ALA A 61 -12.62 -13.37 33.28
C ALA A 61 -12.99 -12.05 32.59
N GLU A 62 -12.75 -10.92 33.26
CA GLU A 62 -12.98 -9.59 32.71
C GLU A 62 -11.66 -8.84 32.64
N ARG A 63 -11.42 -8.16 31.52
CA ARG A 63 -10.26 -7.28 31.33
C ARG A 63 -10.71 -5.92 30.82
N HIS A 64 -10.42 -4.90 31.61
CA HIS A 64 -10.66 -3.52 31.23
C HIS A 64 -9.47 -3.00 30.42
N LEU A 65 -9.73 -2.59 29.18
CA LEU A 65 -8.73 -2.11 28.23
C LEU A 65 -8.62 -0.58 28.22
N GLY A 66 -9.62 0.13 28.76
CA GLY A 66 -9.79 1.57 28.59
C GLY A 66 -10.09 1.97 27.14
N GLY A 67 -10.35 3.25 26.90
CA GLY A 67 -10.45 3.81 25.55
C GLY A 67 -11.61 3.23 24.74
N VAL A 68 -11.42 3.10 23.42
CA VAL A 68 -12.46 2.69 22.47
C VAL A 68 -12.04 1.47 21.67
N ILE A 69 -12.89 0.45 21.66
CA ILE A 69 -12.74 -0.74 20.81
C ILE A 69 -13.43 -0.48 19.47
N VAL A 70 -12.70 -0.73 18.38
CA VAL A 70 -13.19 -0.68 16.99
C VAL A 70 -12.90 -2.01 16.27
N PRO A 71 -13.56 -2.30 15.12
CA PRO A 71 -13.11 -3.40 14.27
C PRO A 71 -11.62 -3.25 13.94
N GLY A 72 -10.90 -4.36 13.83
CA GLY A 72 -9.47 -4.33 13.55
C GLY A 72 -9.13 -3.46 12.34
N LEU A 73 -8.20 -2.51 12.54
CA LEU A 73 -7.74 -1.62 11.47
C LEU A 73 -6.93 -2.43 10.45
N ARG A 74 -7.05 -2.08 9.17
CA ARG A 74 -6.38 -2.75 8.06
C ARG A 74 -5.85 -1.73 7.07
N ASP A 75 -4.82 -2.13 6.35
CA ASP A 75 -4.29 -1.40 5.21
C ASP A 75 -4.62 -2.19 3.94
N ALA A 76 -5.37 -1.62 3.00
CA ALA A 76 -5.81 -2.32 1.79
C ALA A 76 -4.76 -2.35 0.66
N HIS A 77 -3.71 -1.55 0.76
CA HIS A 77 -2.67 -1.38 -0.27
C HIS A 77 -1.31 -1.17 0.40
N PHE A 78 -0.53 -2.24 0.49
CA PHE A 78 0.72 -2.25 1.24
C PHE A 78 1.77 -3.13 0.56
N HIS A 79 3.02 -2.69 0.48
CA HIS A 79 4.14 -3.47 -0.06
C HIS A 79 5.02 -4.00 1.10
N PRO A 80 4.82 -5.25 1.55
CA PRO A 80 5.47 -5.72 2.78
C PRO A 80 6.99 -5.88 2.64
N VAL A 81 7.47 -6.25 1.46
CA VAL A 81 8.91 -6.30 1.18
C VAL A 81 9.50 -4.89 1.15
N GLY A 82 8.81 -3.92 0.55
CA GLY A 82 9.23 -2.52 0.59
C GLY A 82 9.24 -1.92 1.98
N HIS A 83 8.27 -2.27 2.83
CA HIS A 83 8.32 -1.89 4.23
C HIS A 83 9.54 -2.47 4.95
N ALA A 84 9.82 -3.77 4.80
CA ALA A 84 11.01 -4.40 5.38
C ALA A 84 12.31 -3.74 4.87
N ALA A 85 12.41 -3.48 3.56
CA ALA A 85 13.53 -2.78 2.94
C ALA A 85 13.71 -1.37 3.51
N SER A 86 12.62 -0.64 3.77
CA SER A 86 12.69 0.71 4.36
C SER A 86 13.17 0.73 5.81
N LEU A 87 12.93 -0.37 6.56
CA LEU A 87 13.35 -0.49 7.96
C LEU A 87 14.80 -0.97 8.10
N GLN A 88 15.26 -1.82 7.18
CA GLN A 88 16.62 -2.40 7.21
C GLN A 88 17.63 -1.63 6.35
N GLY A 89 17.14 -0.90 5.35
CA GLY A 89 17.95 -0.26 4.31
C GLY A 89 18.27 1.20 4.58
N ILE A 90 18.74 1.88 3.52
CA ILE A 90 19.08 3.30 3.57
C ILE A 90 17.83 4.10 3.23
N SER A 91 17.36 4.94 4.16
CA SER A 91 16.28 5.89 3.90
C SER A 91 16.84 7.28 3.69
N LEU A 92 16.42 7.93 2.60
CA LEU A 92 16.66 9.35 2.31
C LEU A 92 15.44 10.22 2.63
N GLY A 93 14.38 9.63 3.21
CA GLY A 93 13.20 10.37 3.63
C GLY A 93 13.55 11.43 4.66
N GLY A 94 13.08 12.65 4.44
CA GLY A 94 13.32 13.82 5.30
C GLY A 94 14.58 14.62 4.98
N ALA A 95 15.37 14.23 3.96
CA ALA A 95 16.46 15.07 3.47
C ALA A 95 15.90 16.38 2.89
N ALA A 96 16.47 17.51 3.30
CA ALA A 96 16.05 18.85 2.89
C ALA A 96 16.93 19.43 1.76
N GLU A 97 18.07 18.82 1.46
CA GLU A 97 18.99 19.25 0.39
C GLU A 97 19.87 18.09 -0.11
N LEU A 98 20.43 18.21 -1.32
CA LEU A 98 21.30 17.16 -1.88
C LEU A 98 22.57 16.95 -1.06
N ALA A 99 23.01 17.94 -0.28
CA ALA A 99 24.16 17.78 0.62
C ALA A 99 23.91 16.72 1.70
N GLU A 100 22.69 16.66 2.25
CA GLU A 100 22.30 15.64 3.23
C GLU A 100 22.21 14.26 2.59
N VAL A 101 21.67 14.17 1.37
CA VAL A 101 21.66 12.93 0.57
C VAL A 101 23.08 12.42 0.36
N ALA A 102 24.02 13.30 -0.02
CA ALA A 102 25.41 12.93 -0.22
C ALA A 102 26.06 12.45 1.08
N ALA A 103 25.76 13.09 2.22
CA ALA A 103 26.29 12.70 3.52
C ALA A 103 25.83 11.29 3.92
N VAL A 104 24.54 10.98 3.79
CA VAL A 104 23.99 9.65 4.07
C VAL A 104 24.64 8.58 3.19
N LEU A 105 24.70 8.83 1.87
CA LEU A 105 25.31 7.88 0.93
C LEU A 105 26.82 7.67 1.20
N ALA A 106 27.55 8.72 1.56
CA ALA A 106 28.97 8.64 1.86
C ALA A 106 29.25 7.86 3.16
N GLU A 107 28.44 8.07 4.21
CA GLU A 107 28.51 7.33 5.46
C GLU A 107 28.24 5.84 5.24
N GLU A 108 27.17 5.53 4.50
CA GLU A 108 26.76 4.17 4.16
C GLU A 108 27.75 3.47 3.20
N SER A 109 28.39 4.24 2.32
CA SER A 109 29.51 3.80 1.49
C SER A 109 30.71 3.40 2.36
N ALA A 110 31.10 4.22 3.34
CA ALA A 110 32.24 3.94 4.22
C ALA A 110 32.06 2.70 5.11
N ARG A 111 30.82 2.35 5.45
CA ARG A 111 30.48 1.18 6.29
C ARG A 111 30.45 -0.15 5.55
N ARG A 112 30.32 -0.13 4.21
CA ARG A 112 30.14 -1.34 3.41
C ARG A 112 31.45 -1.84 2.78
N PRO A 113 31.63 -3.16 2.64
CA PRO A 113 32.77 -3.74 1.92
C PRO A 113 32.93 -3.20 0.50
N ALA A 114 34.15 -3.26 -0.03
CA ALA A 114 34.41 -2.94 -1.42
C ALA A 114 33.60 -3.86 -2.36
N GLY A 115 33.00 -3.29 -3.40
CA GLY A 115 32.14 -4.00 -4.35
C GLY A 115 30.68 -4.16 -3.93
N ALA A 116 30.31 -3.85 -2.68
CA ALA A 116 28.92 -3.80 -2.26
C ALA A 116 28.22 -2.57 -2.85
N GLY A 117 27.03 -2.77 -3.40
CA GLY A 117 26.16 -1.70 -3.88
C GLY A 117 25.44 -0.97 -2.75
N LEU A 118 24.82 0.16 -3.08
CA LEU A 118 23.87 0.87 -2.21
C LEU A 118 22.51 0.91 -2.89
N LEU A 119 21.49 0.50 -2.14
CA LEU A 119 20.09 0.77 -2.48
C LEU A 119 19.54 1.70 -1.40
N ALA A 120 19.19 2.91 -1.80
CA ALA A 120 18.55 3.89 -0.95
C ALA A 120 17.13 4.18 -1.42
N LEU A 121 16.22 4.38 -0.47
CA LEU A 121 14.80 4.55 -0.71
C LEU A 121 14.34 5.93 -0.26
N ARG A 122 13.15 6.34 -0.72
CA ARG A 122 12.41 7.50 -0.22
C ARG A 122 13.07 8.86 -0.45
N LEU A 123 13.83 9.01 -1.54
CA LEU A 123 14.22 10.36 -1.97
C LEU A 123 12.97 11.14 -2.41
N ASP A 124 12.78 12.33 -1.87
CA ASP A 124 11.76 13.28 -2.34
C ASP A 124 12.42 14.55 -2.85
N ASP A 125 12.57 14.64 -4.16
CA ASP A 125 13.23 15.76 -4.83
C ASP A 125 12.44 17.08 -4.75
N GLU A 126 11.13 17.00 -4.56
CA GLU A 126 10.25 18.17 -4.38
C GLU A 126 10.43 18.81 -3.00
N ALA A 127 10.91 18.03 -2.02
CA ALA A 127 11.23 18.52 -0.68
C ALA A 127 12.66 19.09 -0.57
N LEU A 128 13.51 18.87 -1.58
CA LEU A 128 14.88 19.39 -1.59
C LEU A 128 14.91 20.87 -1.92
N ALA A 129 15.82 21.61 -1.28
CA ALA A 129 16.08 23.01 -1.59
C ALA A 129 16.46 23.24 -3.07
N GLU A 130 17.09 22.25 -3.71
CA GLU A 130 17.43 22.29 -5.13
C GLU A 130 16.25 22.03 -6.07
N GLY A 131 15.13 21.47 -5.58
CA GLY A 131 13.92 21.19 -6.37
C GLY A 131 14.16 20.32 -7.60
N ARG A 132 15.09 19.36 -7.52
CA ARG A 132 15.45 18.48 -8.64
C ARG A 132 16.04 17.15 -8.19
N LEU A 133 15.91 16.15 -9.05
CA LEU A 133 16.63 14.88 -8.90
C LEU A 133 18.16 15.06 -9.01
N PRO A 134 18.95 14.24 -8.29
CA PRO A 134 20.36 14.06 -8.58
C PRO A 134 20.56 13.37 -9.94
N ASP A 135 21.79 13.41 -10.44
CA ASP A 135 22.21 12.66 -11.64
C ASP A 135 23.23 11.57 -11.27
N ARG A 136 23.63 10.75 -12.25
CA ARG A 136 24.63 9.70 -12.06
C ARG A 136 25.95 10.26 -11.53
N HIS A 137 26.35 11.46 -11.94
CA HIS A 137 27.63 12.06 -11.56
C HIS A 137 27.64 12.48 -10.09
N PHE A 138 26.51 12.96 -9.58
CA PHE A 138 26.31 13.19 -8.15
C PHE A 138 26.45 11.88 -7.38
N LEU A 139 25.80 10.81 -7.82
CA LEU A 139 25.87 9.50 -7.16
C LEU A 139 27.26 8.85 -7.24
N ASP A 140 27.99 9.05 -8.35
CA ASP A 140 29.37 8.58 -8.48
C ASP A 140 30.28 9.18 -7.39
N ARG A 141 30.12 10.49 -7.14
CA ARG A 141 30.85 11.19 -6.08
C ARG A 141 30.40 10.78 -4.69
N ALA A 142 29.09 10.75 -4.43
CA ALA A 142 28.52 10.43 -3.11
C ALA A 142 28.75 8.96 -2.71
N GLY A 143 28.63 8.03 -3.66
CA GLY A 143 28.82 6.60 -3.46
C GLY A 143 30.29 6.15 -3.46
N GLY A 144 31.22 6.99 -3.92
CA GLY A 144 32.62 6.61 -4.07
C GLY A 144 32.86 5.61 -5.20
N GLY A 145 32.15 5.78 -6.32
CA GLY A 145 32.31 4.97 -7.54
C GLY A 145 31.70 3.56 -7.51
N ARG A 146 30.98 3.18 -6.44
CA ARG A 146 30.25 1.90 -6.37
C ARG A 146 28.89 1.98 -7.07
N PRO A 147 28.25 0.84 -7.39
CA PRO A 147 26.85 0.82 -7.81
C PRO A 147 25.95 1.43 -6.75
N VAL A 148 25.25 2.51 -7.09
CA VAL A 148 24.28 3.18 -6.22
C VAL A 148 22.98 3.31 -7.00
N LEU A 149 21.89 2.86 -6.40
CA LEU A 149 20.54 3.10 -6.88
C LEU A 149 19.75 3.83 -5.78
N VAL A 150 19.17 4.97 -6.14
CA VAL A 150 18.30 5.75 -5.28
C VAL A 150 16.89 5.69 -5.82
N ILE A 151 15.98 5.01 -5.13
CA ILE A 151 14.56 4.95 -5.49
C ILE A 151 13.86 6.18 -4.90
N ARG A 152 13.20 6.95 -5.77
CA ARG A 152 12.34 8.08 -5.39
C ARG A 152 11.16 7.56 -4.57
N HIS A 153 10.65 8.36 -3.64
CA HIS A 153 9.59 7.95 -2.71
C HIS A 153 8.36 7.31 -3.37
N CYS A 154 7.97 7.74 -4.57
CA CYS A 154 6.88 7.13 -5.33
C CYS A 154 7.15 5.71 -5.87
N GLY A 155 8.39 5.21 -5.87
CA GLY A 155 8.76 3.92 -6.48
C GLY A 155 8.82 3.89 -8.01
N HIS A 156 8.19 4.85 -8.70
CA HIS A 156 8.14 4.97 -10.17
C HIS A 156 9.39 5.60 -10.83
N ILE A 157 10.29 6.18 -10.02
CA ILE A 157 11.51 6.82 -10.50
C ILE A 157 12.68 6.33 -9.66
N ALA A 158 13.83 6.14 -10.30
CA ALA A 158 15.09 5.96 -9.59
C ALA A 158 16.22 6.75 -10.25
N VAL A 159 17.28 6.99 -9.49
CA VAL A 159 18.53 7.56 -10.00
C VAL A 159 19.65 6.55 -9.78
N ALA A 160 20.33 6.18 -10.86
CA ALA A 160 21.43 5.21 -10.87
C ALA A 160 22.78 5.91 -11.08
N SER A 161 23.80 5.47 -10.33
CA SER A 161 25.20 5.84 -10.60
C SER A 161 25.70 5.22 -11.90
N THR A 162 26.85 5.69 -12.40
CA THR A 162 27.48 5.13 -13.61
C THR A 162 27.73 3.63 -13.43
N ALA A 163 28.27 3.22 -12.27
CA ALA A 163 28.52 1.80 -11.98
C ALA A 163 27.24 0.96 -11.89
N ALA A 164 26.11 1.54 -11.46
CA ALA A 164 24.82 0.83 -11.44
C ALA A 164 24.28 0.62 -12.86
N LEU A 165 24.39 1.64 -13.73
CA LEU A 165 24.03 1.52 -15.15
C LEU A 165 24.90 0.48 -15.87
N GLU A 166 26.20 0.46 -15.60
CA GLU A 166 27.15 -0.49 -16.20
C GLU A 166 26.81 -1.95 -15.83
N VAL A 167 26.50 -2.23 -14.56
CA VAL A 167 26.09 -3.57 -14.11
C VAL A 167 24.78 -4.00 -14.77
N ALA A 168 23.88 -3.05 -15.07
CA ALA A 168 22.66 -3.28 -15.82
C ALA A 168 22.86 -3.40 -17.35
N GLY A 169 24.09 -3.22 -17.84
CA GLY A 169 24.38 -3.24 -19.29
C GLY A 169 23.84 -2.01 -20.04
N ILE A 170 23.56 -0.91 -19.35
CA ILE A 170 23.02 0.31 -19.92
C ILE A 170 24.16 1.24 -20.35
N GLY A 171 24.16 1.64 -21.62
CA GLY A 171 25.15 2.52 -22.24
C GLY A 171 24.52 3.60 -23.13
N LEU A 172 25.35 4.24 -23.96
CA LEU A 172 24.91 5.31 -24.87
C LEU A 172 23.79 4.85 -25.83
N ASP A 173 23.96 3.66 -26.41
CA ASP A 173 23.09 3.13 -27.47
C ASP A 173 21.92 2.28 -26.93
N THR A 174 21.72 2.20 -25.61
CA THR A 174 20.61 1.46 -25.02
C THR A 174 19.30 2.18 -25.29
N GLU A 175 18.33 1.52 -25.91
CA GLU A 175 16.98 2.06 -26.15
C GLU A 175 16.12 2.06 -24.86
N ASP A 176 15.07 2.87 -24.85
CA ASP A 176 14.10 2.88 -23.76
C ASP A 176 13.33 1.55 -23.72
N PRO A 177 13.14 0.93 -22.52
CA PRO A 177 12.37 -0.30 -22.42
C PRO A 177 10.87 -0.05 -22.66
N PRO A 178 10.11 -1.04 -23.13
CA PRO A 178 8.66 -0.92 -23.20
C PRO A 178 8.06 -0.48 -21.86
N GLY A 179 7.21 0.55 -21.89
CA GLY A 179 6.56 1.06 -20.68
C GLY A 179 7.46 1.86 -19.73
N GLY A 180 8.64 2.31 -20.15
CA GLY A 180 9.54 3.13 -19.34
C GLY A 180 10.52 3.95 -20.17
N SER A 181 11.35 4.76 -19.52
CA SER A 181 12.32 5.62 -20.21
C SER A 181 13.61 5.82 -19.43
N LEU A 182 14.69 6.04 -20.17
CA LEU A 182 16.00 6.46 -19.68
C LEU A 182 16.18 7.94 -20.02
N ASP A 183 16.14 8.82 -19.02
CA ASP A 183 16.40 10.24 -19.26
C ASP A 183 17.86 10.42 -19.70
N ARG A 184 18.09 11.34 -20.64
CA ARG A 184 19.41 11.56 -21.25
C ARG A 184 19.93 12.97 -20.96
N ASP A 185 21.24 13.08 -20.83
CA ASP A 185 21.95 14.35 -20.76
C ASP A 185 22.08 15.00 -22.15
N ASP A 186 22.68 16.20 -22.19
CA ASP A 186 22.87 16.97 -23.43
C ASP A 186 23.76 16.24 -24.47
N ASP A 187 24.56 15.26 -24.05
CA ASP A 187 25.38 14.41 -24.91
C ASP A 187 24.65 13.14 -25.40
N GLY A 188 23.37 12.97 -25.01
CA GLY A 188 22.55 11.80 -25.35
C GLY A 188 22.84 10.56 -24.49
N ARG A 189 23.69 10.66 -23.46
CA ARG A 189 23.99 9.55 -22.55
C ARG A 189 22.91 9.45 -21.47
N PRO A 190 22.58 8.24 -20.97
CA PRO A 190 21.70 8.11 -19.81
C PRO A 190 22.20 8.94 -18.63
N SER A 191 21.39 9.86 -18.14
CA SER A 191 21.72 10.79 -17.05
C SER A 191 21.77 10.10 -15.68
N GLY A 192 21.24 8.88 -15.60
CA GLY A 192 21.01 8.12 -14.38
C GLY A 192 19.55 8.12 -13.95
N VAL A 193 18.71 9.05 -14.42
CA VAL A 193 17.27 9.06 -14.08
C VAL A 193 16.51 8.02 -14.90
N LEU A 194 15.83 7.12 -14.20
CA LEU A 194 15.07 5.97 -14.71
C LEU A 194 13.60 6.17 -14.40
N ARG A 195 12.70 5.89 -15.35
CA ARG A 195 11.25 6.01 -15.16
C ARG A 195 10.53 4.71 -15.49
N GLU A 196 9.54 4.38 -14.65
CA GLU A 196 8.66 3.21 -14.81
C GLU A 196 9.43 1.89 -14.94
N THR A 197 9.24 1.12 -16.02
CA THR A 197 9.87 -0.20 -16.19
C THR A 197 11.40 -0.16 -16.21
N ALA A 198 12.00 1.00 -16.54
CA ALA A 198 13.45 1.18 -16.46
C ALA A 198 13.99 1.10 -15.03
N VAL A 199 13.17 1.40 -14.02
CA VAL A 199 13.54 1.27 -12.60
C VAL A 199 13.80 -0.19 -12.27
N SER A 200 12.84 -1.08 -12.59
CA SER A 200 12.96 -2.51 -12.33
C SER A 200 14.16 -3.11 -13.06
N LEU A 201 14.45 -2.69 -14.29
CA LEU A 201 15.61 -3.17 -15.06
C LEU A 201 16.94 -2.97 -14.30
N VAL A 202 17.16 -1.77 -13.76
CA VAL A 202 18.42 -1.46 -13.05
C VAL A 202 18.39 -1.99 -11.62
N ALA A 203 17.24 -1.95 -10.94
CA ALA A 203 17.08 -2.52 -9.60
C ALA A 203 17.46 -4.01 -9.59
N SER A 204 16.99 -4.77 -10.59
CA SER A 204 17.33 -6.18 -10.81
C SER A 204 18.84 -6.43 -10.85
N ALA A 205 19.58 -5.56 -11.54
CA ALA A 205 21.02 -5.70 -11.73
C ALA A 205 21.82 -5.27 -10.48
N VAL A 206 21.32 -4.29 -9.73
CA VAL A 206 21.96 -3.80 -8.50
C VAL A 206 21.64 -4.70 -7.30
N GLN A 207 20.48 -5.36 -7.29
CA GLN A 207 19.98 -6.15 -6.16
C GLN A 207 20.96 -7.23 -5.66
N PRO A 208 21.64 -8.01 -6.52
CA PRO A 208 22.63 -9.00 -6.06
C PRO A 208 23.84 -8.40 -5.35
N LEU A 209 24.04 -7.08 -5.44
CA LEU A 209 25.16 -6.35 -4.84
C LEU A 209 24.82 -5.74 -3.49
N VAL A 210 23.55 -5.76 -3.06
CA VAL A 210 23.12 -5.24 -1.76
C VAL A 210 22.79 -6.39 -0.80
N PRO A 211 22.85 -6.17 0.53
CA PRO A 211 22.41 -7.18 1.48
C PRO A 211 20.95 -7.59 1.22
N ALA A 212 20.70 -8.88 1.08
CA ALA A 212 19.35 -9.41 0.89
C ALA A 212 18.55 -9.35 2.19
N LEU A 213 17.24 -9.06 2.07
CA LEU A 213 16.30 -9.21 3.18
C LEU A 213 16.13 -10.68 3.54
N THR A 214 16.01 -10.96 4.84
CA THR A 214 15.71 -12.31 5.33
C THR A 214 14.22 -12.47 5.67
N PRO A 215 13.70 -13.71 5.76
CA PRO A 215 12.36 -13.95 6.27
C PRO A 215 12.11 -13.31 7.64
N GLU A 216 13.11 -13.30 8.53
CA GLU A 216 13.03 -12.68 9.85
C GLU A 216 12.89 -11.15 9.78
N ASP A 217 13.55 -10.49 8.82
CA ASP A 217 13.37 -9.05 8.58
C ASP A 217 11.92 -8.75 8.21
N LEU A 218 11.34 -9.57 7.34
CA LEU A 218 9.94 -9.43 6.91
C LEU A 218 8.97 -9.70 8.06
N VAL A 219 9.20 -10.74 8.86
CA VAL A 219 8.39 -11.05 10.05
C VAL A 219 8.44 -9.89 11.05
N GLY A 220 9.63 -9.36 11.35
CA GLY A 220 9.81 -8.22 12.25
C GLY A 220 9.12 -6.96 11.73
N ALA A 221 9.24 -6.68 10.44
CA ALA A 221 8.60 -5.54 9.79
C ALA A 221 7.07 -5.63 9.87
N VAL A 222 6.49 -6.79 9.52
CA VAL A 222 5.03 -7.01 9.60
C VAL A 222 4.54 -6.96 11.05
N ALA A 223 5.29 -7.55 12.01
CA ALA A 223 4.93 -7.49 13.42
C ALA A 223 4.94 -6.05 13.97
N SER A 224 5.77 -5.16 13.41
CA SER A 224 5.83 -3.75 13.82
C SER A 224 4.51 -3.00 13.61
N LEU A 225 3.69 -3.44 12.65
CA LEU A 225 2.43 -2.80 12.27
C LEU A 225 1.33 -2.96 13.32
N ALA A 226 1.43 -3.94 14.22
CA ALA A 226 0.57 -3.99 15.40
C ALA A 226 0.76 -2.74 16.30
N GLY A 227 1.94 -2.11 16.27
CA GLY A 227 2.21 -0.86 16.99
C GLY A 227 1.36 0.34 16.53
N VAL A 228 0.93 0.35 15.26
CA VAL A 228 0.00 1.35 14.69
C VAL A 228 -1.46 0.87 14.63
N GLY A 229 -1.76 -0.26 15.26
CA GLY A 229 -3.13 -0.75 15.38
C GLY A 229 -3.60 -1.64 14.23
N LEU A 230 -2.73 -1.98 13.28
CA LEU A 230 -3.08 -2.84 12.14
C LEU A 230 -3.25 -4.30 12.57
N THR A 231 -4.25 -4.94 11.96
CA THR A 231 -4.68 -6.32 12.23
C THR A 231 -4.65 -7.21 11.00
N GLY A 232 -4.37 -6.65 9.82
CA GLY A 232 -4.30 -7.37 8.54
C GLY A 232 -3.97 -6.43 7.38
N LEU A 233 -3.50 -7.01 6.27
CA LEU A 233 -2.95 -6.25 5.13
C LEU A 233 -3.46 -6.79 3.79
N GLY A 234 -3.77 -5.88 2.87
CA GLY A 234 -3.79 -6.11 1.43
C GLY A 234 -2.37 -5.96 0.90
N ALA A 235 -1.64 -7.08 0.89
CA ALA A 235 -0.25 -7.12 0.48
C ALA A 235 -0.13 -7.14 -1.05
N ILE A 236 0.81 -6.38 -1.59
CA ILE A 236 1.19 -6.42 -3.00
C ILE A 236 2.59 -7.01 -3.08
N VAL A 237 2.76 -8.04 -3.89
CA VAL A 237 4.07 -8.66 -4.15
C VAL A 237 4.28 -8.92 -5.63
N SER A 238 5.51 -8.76 -6.08
CA SER A 238 5.93 -9.17 -7.42
C SER A 238 6.35 -10.65 -7.46
N VAL A 239 5.96 -11.36 -8.52
CA VAL A 239 6.54 -12.68 -8.85
C VAL A 239 7.78 -12.56 -9.73
N GLY A 240 7.97 -11.40 -10.36
CA GLY A 240 9.17 -11.07 -11.10
C GLY A 240 10.18 -10.35 -10.22
N GLN A 241 11.10 -9.64 -10.87
CA GLN A 241 12.17 -8.89 -10.21
C GLN A 241 11.59 -7.92 -9.17
N GLY A 242 11.99 -8.08 -7.90
CA GLY A 242 11.44 -7.31 -6.79
C GLY A 242 11.79 -5.83 -6.88
N LEU A 243 10.79 -4.96 -6.94
CA LEU A 243 10.98 -3.50 -6.97
C LEU A 243 11.69 -3.00 -5.69
N TRP A 244 11.49 -3.71 -4.58
CA TRP A 244 11.94 -3.28 -3.26
C TRP A 244 13.01 -4.16 -2.63
N GLY A 245 13.67 -4.99 -3.44
CA GLY A 245 14.82 -5.76 -2.99
C GLY A 245 14.53 -7.05 -2.22
N GLY A 246 13.51 -7.78 -2.65
CA GLY A 246 13.22 -9.16 -2.21
C GLY A 246 14.07 -10.25 -2.89
N GLY A 247 15.18 -9.90 -3.54
CA GLY A 247 15.92 -10.84 -4.39
C GLY A 247 15.18 -11.16 -5.69
N ASP A 248 15.30 -12.40 -6.18
CA ASP A 248 14.73 -12.83 -7.47
C ASP A 248 13.18 -12.82 -7.50
N SER A 249 12.50 -12.91 -6.35
CA SER A 249 11.03 -12.89 -6.23
C SER A 249 10.56 -12.51 -4.81
N GLU A 250 9.79 -11.43 -4.68
CA GLU A 250 9.19 -11.00 -3.39
C GLU A 250 8.23 -12.05 -2.82
N LEU A 251 7.58 -12.81 -3.70
CA LEU A 251 6.70 -13.90 -3.33
C LEU A 251 7.44 -15.01 -2.57
N ASP A 252 8.71 -15.27 -2.90
CA ASP A 252 9.49 -16.36 -2.30
C ASP A 252 9.84 -16.03 -0.86
N LEU A 253 10.37 -14.82 -0.65
CA LEU A 253 10.61 -14.26 0.67
C LEU A 253 9.35 -14.27 1.56
N LEU A 254 8.21 -13.84 1.00
CA LEU A 254 6.93 -13.85 1.73
C LEU A 254 6.51 -15.27 2.12
N ARG A 255 6.69 -16.25 1.23
CA ARG A 255 6.33 -17.66 1.51
C ARG A 255 7.19 -18.25 2.63
N GLU A 256 8.48 -17.93 2.64
CA GLU A 256 9.40 -18.40 3.68
C GLU A 256 9.08 -17.77 5.04
N ALA A 257 8.69 -16.49 5.06
CA ALA A 257 8.26 -15.79 6.27
C ALA A 257 6.87 -16.22 6.78
N ALA A 258 6.00 -16.72 5.89
CA ALA A 258 4.57 -16.97 6.16
C ALA A 258 4.25 -17.73 7.47
N PRO A 259 5.00 -18.79 7.86
CA PRO A 259 4.72 -19.54 9.09
C PRO A 259 4.83 -18.70 10.37
N ASP A 260 5.68 -17.67 10.36
CA ASP A 260 6.01 -16.87 11.54
C ASP A 260 5.32 -15.50 11.55
N LEU A 261 4.53 -15.19 10.52
CA LEU A 261 3.75 -13.95 10.45
C LEU A 261 2.67 -13.89 11.54
N VAL A 262 2.50 -12.70 12.12
CA VAL A 262 1.51 -12.46 13.18
C VAL A 262 0.25 -11.74 12.67
N LEU A 263 0.31 -11.13 11.48
CA LEU A 263 -0.81 -10.49 10.79
C LEU A 263 -1.14 -11.23 9.50
N PRO A 264 -2.43 -11.42 9.16
CA PRO A 264 -2.83 -11.99 7.89
C PRO A 264 -2.57 -11.05 6.71
N LEU A 265 -1.99 -11.59 5.64
CA LEU A 265 -1.70 -10.92 4.38
C LEU A 265 -2.57 -11.53 3.27
N ARG A 266 -3.39 -10.70 2.63
CA ARG A 266 -4.19 -11.03 1.45
C ARG A 266 -3.49 -10.45 0.23
N VAL A 267 -2.99 -11.33 -0.62
CA VAL A 267 -1.93 -11.00 -1.57
C VAL A 267 -2.47 -10.74 -2.97
N LEU A 268 -2.34 -9.50 -3.42
CA LEU A 268 -2.39 -9.16 -4.82
C LEU A 268 -1.01 -9.40 -5.44
N VAL A 269 -1.00 -10.07 -6.58
CA VAL A 269 0.22 -10.46 -7.27
C VAL A 269 0.42 -9.58 -8.49
N ILE A 270 1.58 -8.94 -8.59
CA ILE A 270 2.04 -8.33 -9.84
C ILE A 270 2.62 -9.45 -10.69
N ALA A 271 1.97 -9.75 -11.82
CA ALA A 271 2.37 -10.76 -12.80
C ALA A 271 2.17 -10.20 -14.21
N GLU A 272 3.00 -10.62 -15.16
CA GLU A 272 2.95 -10.16 -16.55
C GLU A 272 2.03 -11.03 -17.41
N THR A 273 1.85 -12.30 -17.04
CA THR A 273 1.00 -13.25 -17.78
C THR A 273 0.01 -13.98 -16.88
N PRO A 274 -1.11 -14.51 -17.43
CA PRO A 274 -2.03 -15.34 -16.67
C PRO A 274 -1.38 -16.61 -16.09
N GLY A 275 -0.40 -17.19 -16.78
CA GLY A 275 0.31 -18.38 -16.31
C GLY A 275 1.19 -18.11 -15.09
N GLU A 276 1.85 -16.95 -15.04
CA GLU A 276 2.58 -16.49 -13.86
C GLU A 276 1.64 -16.27 -12.66
N LEU A 277 0.48 -15.65 -12.91
CA LEU A 277 -0.54 -15.44 -11.89
C LEU A 277 -1.06 -16.77 -11.33
N GLU A 278 -1.36 -17.76 -12.19
CA GLU A 278 -1.80 -19.09 -11.78
C GLU A 278 -0.74 -19.80 -10.94
N ALA A 279 0.53 -19.77 -11.38
CA ALA A 279 1.64 -20.34 -10.63
C ALA A 279 1.77 -19.67 -9.24
N ALA A 280 1.68 -18.35 -9.18
CA ALA A 280 1.71 -17.59 -7.94
C ALA A 280 0.54 -17.92 -6.99
N ALA A 281 -0.68 -18.02 -7.52
CA ALA A 281 -1.86 -18.41 -6.75
C ALA A 281 -1.71 -19.81 -6.15
N GLY A 282 -1.27 -20.80 -6.96
CA GLY A 282 -1.01 -22.16 -6.49
C GLY A 282 0.14 -22.23 -5.47
N ARG A 283 1.09 -21.31 -5.55
CA ARG A 283 2.14 -21.13 -4.55
C ARG A 283 1.54 -20.57 -3.25
N LEU A 284 0.86 -19.42 -3.29
CA LEU A 284 0.26 -18.77 -2.12
C LEU A 284 -0.75 -19.68 -1.40
N GLY A 285 -1.52 -20.49 -2.11
CA GLY A 285 -2.42 -21.48 -1.52
C GLY A 285 -1.74 -22.55 -0.64
N ARG A 286 -0.40 -22.66 -0.71
CA ARG A 286 0.43 -23.56 0.10
C ARG A 286 1.24 -22.83 1.18
N ALA A 287 1.07 -21.52 1.36
CA ALA A 287 1.85 -20.70 2.30
C ALA A 287 1.32 -20.74 3.75
N GLY A 288 0.22 -21.45 4.01
CA GLY A 288 -0.41 -21.51 5.32
C GLY A 288 -1.50 -20.44 5.50
N PRO A 289 -2.09 -20.33 6.69
CA PRO A 289 -3.32 -19.54 6.87
C PRO A 289 -3.06 -18.03 6.93
N MET A 290 -1.85 -17.61 7.29
CA MET A 290 -1.46 -16.19 7.41
C MET A 290 -1.29 -15.50 6.07
N VAL A 291 -1.12 -16.25 4.97
CA VAL A 291 -0.92 -15.68 3.64
C VAL A 291 -1.87 -16.36 2.67
N SER A 292 -2.65 -15.59 1.91
CA SER A 292 -3.53 -16.16 0.89
C SER A 292 -3.56 -15.30 -0.36
N PHE A 293 -3.78 -15.96 -1.50
CA PHE A 293 -4.03 -15.28 -2.76
C PHE A 293 -5.33 -14.47 -2.69
N LEU A 294 -5.24 -13.18 -3.03
CA LEU A 294 -6.39 -12.29 -3.20
C LEU A 294 -6.68 -12.07 -4.68
N GLY A 295 -5.65 -11.83 -5.50
CA GLY A 295 -5.89 -11.48 -6.88
C GLY A 295 -4.67 -10.95 -7.63
N LEU A 296 -4.93 -10.25 -8.73
CA LEU A 296 -3.96 -9.63 -9.61
C LEU A 296 -3.80 -8.14 -9.30
N LYS A 297 -2.56 -7.62 -9.35
CA LYS A 297 -2.22 -6.19 -9.38
C LYS A 297 -1.65 -5.84 -10.75
N LEU A 298 -2.22 -4.81 -11.38
CA LEU A 298 -1.72 -4.21 -12.63
C LEU A 298 -1.44 -2.71 -12.47
N PHE A 299 -0.74 -2.14 -13.45
CA PHE A 299 -0.43 -0.72 -13.53
C PHE A 299 -0.90 -0.14 -14.85
N ALA A 300 -1.79 0.86 -14.79
CA ALA A 300 -2.25 1.55 -15.98
C ALA A 300 -1.37 2.73 -16.36
N ASP A 301 -0.69 3.34 -15.41
CA ASP A 301 0.21 4.48 -15.62
C ASP A 301 1.25 4.59 -14.50
N GLY A 302 1.97 5.71 -14.48
CA GLY A 302 2.94 6.07 -13.45
C GLY A 302 2.39 7.02 -12.38
N SER A 303 3.17 8.04 -12.01
CA SER A 303 2.84 9.00 -10.94
C SER A 303 2.83 10.46 -11.42
N LEU A 304 2.12 11.33 -10.71
CA LEU A 304 2.07 12.77 -11.02
C LEU A 304 3.40 13.47 -10.76
N GLY A 305 4.06 13.13 -9.64
CA GLY A 305 5.36 13.70 -9.29
C GLY A 305 6.41 13.43 -10.37
N GLY A 306 6.36 12.24 -10.97
CA GLY A 306 7.25 11.83 -12.05
C GLY A 306 6.85 12.21 -13.47
N HIS A 307 5.75 12.94 -13.66
CA HIS A 307 5.16 13.26 -14.97
C HIS A 307 4.84 12.02 -15.83
N THR A 308 4.57 10.88 -15.19
CA THR A 308 4.31 9.60 -15.88
C THR A 308 2.88 9.10 -15.72
N ALA A 309 2.08 9.67 -14.81
CA ALA A 309 0.65 9.43 -14.78
C ALA A 309 -0.01 9.89 -16.09
N ALA A 310 -0.88 9.07 -16.66
CA ALA A 310 -1.43 9.28 -18.00
C ALA A 310 -2.64 10.22 -17.96
N LEU A 311 -2.45 11.42 -18.50
CA LEU A 311 -3.44 12.49 -18.51
C LEU A 311 -4.09 12.67 -19.88
N ARG A 312 -5.34 13.12 -19.93
CA ARG A 312 -6.03 13.48 -21.19
C ARG A 312 -5.51 14.76 -21.83
N ARG A 313 -4.89 15.61 -21.02
CA ARG A 313 -4.30 16.90 -21.41
C ARG A 313 -2.85 16.95 -20.92
N PRO A 314 -1.93 17.65 -21.61
CA PRO A 314 -0.55 17.76 -21.17
C PRO A 314 -0.41 18.27 -19.73
N TYR A 315 0.69 17.92 -19.07
CA TYR A 315 1.03 18.51 -17.78
C TYR A 315 1.16 20.03 -17.91
N ALA A 316 0.73 20.76 -16.88
CA ALA A 316 0.72 22.23 -16.91
C ALA A 316 2.13 22.83 -16.88
N ASP A 317 3.04 22.21 -16.12
CA ASP A 317 4.46 22.56 -16.05
C ASP A 317 5.33 21.83 -17.09
N ARG A 318 4.78 20.84 -17.79
CA ARG A 318 5.48 20.05 -18.81
C ARG A 318 4.59 19.78 -20.04
N PRO A 319 4.37 20.79 -20.91
CA PRO A 319 3.38 20.74 -21.97
C PRO A 319 3.73 19.80 -23.14
N ASP A 320 4.95 19.26 -23.18
CA ASP A 320 5.44 18.29 -24.16
C ASP A 320 5.00 16.84 -23.85
N THR A 321 4.44 16.56 -22.68
CA THR A 321 4.02 15.20 -22.29
C THR A 321 2.63 15.15 -21.66
N THR A 322 1.96 14.03 -21.88
CA THR A 322 0.71 13.61 -21.22
C THR A 322 0.94 12.42 -20.28
N GLY A 323 2.19 12.08 -19.98
CA GLY A 323 2.55 10.86 -19.24
C GLY A 323 2.47 9.60 -20.11
N LEU A 324 2.40 8.44 -19.46
CA LEU A 324 2.54 7.14 -20.13
C LEU A 324 1.42 6.18 -19.72
N LEU A 325 0.56 5.80 -20.67
CA LEU A 325 -0.38 4.69 -20.49
C LEU A 325 0.36 3.37 -20.73
N ARG A 326 0.28 2.46 -19.75
CA ARG A 326 0.96 1.16 -19.74
C ARG A 326 0.07 -0.03 -20.10
N LEU A 327 -1.25 0.15 -20.12
CA LEU A 327 -2.17 -0.93 -20.48
C LEU A 327 -2.10 -1.21 -21.99
N GLU A 328 -1.86 -2.48 -22.33
CA GLU A 328 -1.90 -2.93 -23.72
C GLU A 328 -3.33 -3.23 -24.19
N ALA A 329 -3.54 -3.25 -25.50
CA ALA A 329 -4.83 -3.62 -26.07
C ALA A 329 -5.21 -5.06 -25.67
N GLY A 330 -6.41 -5.26 -25.14
CA GLY A 330 -6.90 -6.58 -24.74
C GLY A 330 -6.45 -7.05 -23.34
N TRP A 331 -5.72 -6.21 -22.58
CA TRP A 331 -5.29 -6.52 -21.21
C TRP A 331 -6.43 -7.03 -20.33
N ALA A 332 -7.63 -6.45 -20.48
CA ALA A 332 -8.80 -6.83 -19.69
C ALA A 332 -9.17 -8.29 -19.96
N ARG A 333 -9.41 -8.65 -21.23
CA ARG A 333 -9.76 -10.03 -21.60
C ARG A 333 -8.72 -11.05 -21.15
N GLU A 334 -7.44 -10.75 -21.29
CA GLU A 334 -6.36 -11.68 -20.95
C GLU A 334 -6.13 -11.76 -19.44
N MET A 335 -5.73 -10.65 -18.82
CA MET A 335 -5.27 -10.65 -17.44
C MET A 335 -6.43 -10.68 -16.43
N VAL A 336 -7.52 -9.96 -16.69
CA VAL A 336 -8.73 -10.03 -15.84
C VAL A 336 -9.40 -11.40 -16.00
N GLY A 337 -9.43 -11.94 -17.22
CA GLY A 337 -9.90 -13.30 -17.48
C GLY A 337 -9.10 -14.36 -16.70
N GLY A 338 -7.77 -14.25 -16.69
CA GLY A 338 -6.90 -15.11 -15.89
C GLY A 338 -7.19 -15.01 -14.40
N ALA A 339 -7.28 -13.79 -13.85
CA ALA A 339 -7.63 -13.59 -12.44
C ALA A 339 -9.02 -14.16 -12.09
N ALA A 340 -10.01 -13.95 -12.97
CA ALA A 340 -11.37 -14.46 -12.79
C ALA A 340 -11.41 -16.00 -12.76
N SER A 341 -10.63 -16.69 -13.61
CA SER A 341 -10.56 -18.16 -13.60
C SER A 341 -9.99 -18.75 -12.30
N LEU A 342 -9.19 -17.96 -11.57
CA LEU A 342 -8.63 -18.31 -10.27
C LEU A 342 -9.54 -17.90 -9.11
N GLY A 343 -10.69 -17.28 -9.42
CA GLY A 343 -11.58 -16.70 -8.44
C GLY A 343 -11.00 -15.48 -7.71
N GLY A 344 -9.99 -14.83 -8.28
CA GLY A 344 -9.29 -13.69 -7.70
C GLY A 344 -9.97 -12.35 -7.97
N ALA A 345 -9.53 -11.34 -7.21
CA ALA A 345 -9.79 -9.94 -7.46
C ALA A 345 -8.81 -9.37 -8.52
N VAL A 346 -9.13 -8.18 -9.04
CA VAL A 346 -8.23 -7.37 -9.86
C VAL A 346 -8.15 -5.96 -9.27
N ALA A 347 -6.92 -5.56 -9.02
CA ALA A 347 -6.53 -4.23 -8.60
C ALA A 347 -5.72 -3.57 -9.72
N VAL A 348 -6.13 -2.40 -10.19
CA VAL A 348 -5.38 -1.67 -11.21
C VAL A 348 -5.01 -0.28 -10.70
N HIS A 349 -3.71 0.00 -10.67
CA HIS A 349 -3.18 1.35 -10.43
C HIS A 349 -3.61 2.29 -11.55
N ALA A 350 -4.26 3.39 -11.19
CA ALA A 350 -4.58 4.48 -12.10
C ALA A 350 -4.56 5.82 -11.36
N ILE A 351 -3.58 6.66 -11.67
CA ILE A 351 -3.43 7.99 -11.08
C ILE A 351 -4.04 9.05 -11.99
N GLY A 352 -3.69 9.06 -13.28
CA GLY A 352 -4.15 10.04 -14.24
C GLY A 352 -5.56 9.77 -14.78
N ASP A 353 -6.21 10.82 -15.30
CA ASP A 353 -7.59 10.75 -15.79
C ASP A 353 -7.74 9.94 -17.10
N ALA A 354 -6.69 9.83 -17.92
CA ALA A 354 -6.71 8.94 -19.07
C ALA A 354 -6.52 7.47 -18.65
N ALA A 355 -5.66 7.22 -17.65
CA ALA A 355 -5.47 5.88 -17.08
C ALA A 355 -6.76 5.37 -16.43
N LEU A 356 -7.40 6.20 -15.59
CA LEU A 356 -8.66 5.85 -14.94
C LEU A 356 -9.73 5.46 -15.95
N ALA A 357 -9.89 6.24 -17.02
CA ALA A 357 -10.86 5.95 -18.07
C ALA A 357 -10.61 4.59 -18.74
N ALA A 358 -9.35 4.30 -19.10
CA ALA A 358 -8.96 3.03 -19.73
C ALA A 358 -9.16 1.82 -18.80
N VAL A 359 -8.93 1.99 -17.49
CA VAL A 359 -9.23 0.95 -16.49
C VAL A 359 -10.73 0.68 -16.43
N LEU A 360 -11.55 1.73 -16.41
CA LEU A 360 -12.99 1.61 -16.33
C LEU A 360 -13.59 0.97 -17.60
N ASP A 361 -13.02 1.24 -18.78
CA ASP A 361 -13.39 0.54 -20.02
C ASP A 361 -13.13 -0.98 -19.90
N GLY A 362 -11.97 -1.38 -19.34
CA GLY A 362 -11.65 -2.78 -19.12
C GLY A 362 -12.49 -3.44 -18.02
N PHE A 363 -12.89 -2.69 -16.99
CA PHE A 363 -13.80 -3.17 -15.96
C PHE A 363 -15.22 -3.36 -16.49
N GLU A 364 -15.71 -2.49 -17.38
CA GLU A 364 -16.97 -2.70 -18.09
C GLU A 364 -16.95 -4.02 -18.88
N GLU A 365 -15.87 -4.30 -19.64
CA GLU A 365 -15.72 -5.58 -20.35
C GLU A 365 -15.71 -6.78 -19.39
N ALA A 366 -15.01 -6.67 -18.25
CA ALA A 366 -14.94 -7.73 -17.25
C ALA A 366 -16.31 -8.02 -16.58
N LEU A 367 -17.08 -6.97 -16.30
CA LEU A 367 -18.43 -7.08 -15.73
C LEU A 367 -19.39 -7.71 -16.74
N ASP A 368 -19.33 -7.32 -18.01
CA ASP A 368 -20.10 -7.94 -19.09
C ASP A 368 -19.74 -9.42 -19.28
N ALA A 369 -18.50 -9.80 -18.99
CA ALA A 369 -18.03 -11.19 -18.96
C ALA A 369 -18.40 -11.96 -17.68
N GLY A 370 -19.12 -11.33 -16.74
CA GLY A 370 -19.65 -11.97 -15.53
C GLY A 370 -18.77 -11.86 -14.28
N MET A 371 -17.80 -10.95 -14.25
CA MET A 371 -17.05 -10.65 -13.03
C MET A 371 -17.93 -9.87 -12.04
N GLU A 372 -17.76 -10.14 -10.75
CA GLU A 372 -18.49 -9.41 -9.71
C GLU A 372 -17.81 -8.05 -9.43
N PRO A 373 -18.56 -6.93 -9.33
CA PRO A 373 -17.99 -5.61 -9.06
C PRO A 373 -17.10 -5.53 -7.82
N GLN A 374 -17.41 -6.29 -6.77
CA GLN A 374 -16.65 -6.30 -5.52
C GLN A 374 -15.23 -6.85 -5.68
N ARG A 375 -14.96 -7.55 -6.78
CA ARG A 375 -13.63 -8.08 -7.13
C ARG A 375 -12.82 -7.12 -7.99
N LEU A 376 -13.39 -6.00 -8.42
CA LEU A 376 -12.71 -4.99 -9.21
C LEU A 376 -12.44 -3.77 -8.34
N ARG A 377 -11.19 -3.32 -8.33
CA ARG A 377 -10.81 -2.11 -7.61
C ARG A 377 -9.75 -1.30 -8.37
N VAL A 378 -9.92 0.02 -8.32
CA VAL A 378 -8.93 0.99 -8.81
C VAL A 378 -8.07 1.41 -7.62
N GLU A 379 -6.75 1.31 -7.77
CA GLU A 379 -5.81 1.88 -6.80
C GLU A 379 -5.58 3.35 -7.14
N HIS A 380 -5.53 4.17 -6.09
CA HIS A 380 -5.31 5.62 -6.10
C HIS A 380 -6.54 6.40 -6.57
N ALA A 381 -6.93 6.24 -7.83
CA ALA A 381 -7.96 7.05 -8.49
C ALA A 381 -7.73 8.56 -8.24
N SER A 382 -6.47 8.99 -8.33
CA SER A 382 -6.02 10.30 -7.85
C SER A 382 -6.66 11.46 -8.61
N VAL A 383 -6.78 11.37 -9.94
CA VAL A 383 -7.43 12.37 -10.80
C VAL A 383 -8.73 11.78 -11.36
N ALA A 384 -9.86 12.09 -10.73
CA ALA A 384 -11.16 11.54 -11.07
C ALA A 384 -12.14 12.65 -11.49
N PRO A 385 -12.23 12.99 -12.79
CA PRO A 385 -13.19 13.99 -13.25
C PRO A 385 -14.63 13.48 -13.11
N PRO A 386 -15.65 14.37 -13.12
CA PRO A 386 -17.02 14.03 -12.76
C PRO A 386 -17.64 12.86 -13.54
N GLU A 387 -17.27 12.66 -14.80
CA GLU A 387 -17.70 11.52 -15.60
C GLU A 387 -17.13 10.19 -15.10
N GLU A 388 -15.86 10.13 -14.69
CA GLU A 388 -15.27 8.90 -14.16
C GLU A 388 -15.78 8.60 -12.75
N VAL A 389 -16.07 9.63 -11.94
CA VAL A 389 -16.77 9.45 -10.66
C VAL A 389 -18.13 8.78 -10.86
N ARG A 390 -18.90 9.21 -11.87
CA ARG A 390 -20.19 8.58 -12.19
C ARG A 390 -20.02 7.14 -12.66
N ARG A 391 -18.99 6.85 -13.45
CA ARG A 391 -18.69 5.48 -13.91
C ARG A 391 -18.27 4.57 -12.76
N LEU A 392 -17.35 5.01 -11.89
CA LEU A 392 -16.96 4.28 -10.67
C LEU A 392 -18.19 3.89 -9.85
N ALA A 393 -19.10 4.83 -9.62
CA ALA A 393 -20.32 4.59 -8.86
C ALA A 393 -21.28 3.62 -9.58
N ALA A 394 -21.50 3.83 -10.88
CA ALA A 394 -22.40 2.99 -11.67
C ALA A 394 -21.93 1.53 -11.77
N LEU A 395 -20.62 1.31 -11.88
CA LEU A 395 -20.02 -0.02 -11.96
C LEU A 395 -19.93 -0.69 -10.59
N GLY A 396 -20.00 0.07 -9.48
CA GLY A 396 -19.93 -0.47 -8.12
C GLY A 396 -18.55 -0.99 -7.71
N VAL A 397 -17.51 -0.64 -8.47
CA VAL A 397 -16.11 -1.02 -8.23
C VAL A 397 -15.51 -0.18 -7.11
N THR A 398 -14.51 -0.73 -6.41
CA THR A 398 -13.92 -0.05 -5.24
C THR A 398 -12.82 0.93 -5.67
N ALA A 399 -12.80 2.13 -5.10
CA ALA A 399 -11.64 3.02 -5.17
C ALA A 399 -10.82 2.90 -3.87
N CYS A 400 -9.59 2.40 -3.97
CA CYS A 400 -8.66 2.30 -2.85
C CYS A 400 -7.74 3.52 -2.83
N ILE A 401 -7.99 4.44 -1.90
CA ILE A 401 -7.39 5.78 -1.83
C ILE A 401 -6.32 5.88 -0.73
N GLN A 402 -5.38 6.81 -0.89
CA GLN A 402 -4.28 7.06 0.05
C GLN A 402 -4.35 8.49 0.59
N PRO A 403 -5.11 8.77 1.66
CA PRO A 403 -5.15 10.11 2.26
C PRO A 403 -3.78 10.63 2.71
N SER A 404 -2.83 9.73 3.00
CA SER A 404 -1.46 10.06 3.35
C SER A 404 -0.66 10.70 2.22
N PHE A 405 -1.13 10.69 0.96
CA PHE A 405 -0.48 11.39 -0.15
C PHE A 405 -0.68 12.91 -0.08
N LEU A 406 -1.68 13.38 0.68
CA LEU A 406 -2.01 14.81 0.69
C LEU A 406 -0.88 15.72 1.19
N PRO A 407 -0.15 15.39 2.27
CA PRO A 407 0.99 16.19 2.72
C PRO A 407 2.17 16.20 1.73
N SER A 408 2.45 15.07 1.06
CA SER A 408 3.57 14.90 0.14
C SER A 408 3.28 15.49 -1.24
N ASP A 409 2.09 15.30 -1.77
CA ASP A 409 1.72 15.76 -3.12
C ASP A 409 1.15 17.18 -3.14
N GLY A 410 0.38 17.54 -2.11
CA GLY A 410 -0.35 18.81 -2.01
C GLY A 410 0.44 20.06 -2.42
N PRO A 411 1.70 20.23 -1.98
CA PRO A 411 2.51 21.41 -2.30
C PRO A 411 2.77 21.67 -3.78
N TRP A 412 2.83 20.63 -4.63
CA TRP A 412 3.25 20.75 -6.03
C TRP A 412 2.19 20.32 -7.06
N LEU A 413 1.07 19.72 -6.64
CA LEU A 413 0.01 19.26 -7.56
C LEU A 413 -0.53 20.34 -8.49
N GLU A 414 -0.67 21.59 -8.02
CA GLU A 414 -1.17 22.68 -8.86
C GLU A 414 -0.20 22.97 -10.03
N ALA A 415 1.11 22.86 -9.82
CA ALA A 415 2.09 23.01 -10.89
C ALA A 415 1.93 21.93 -11.96
N ARG A 416 1.64 20.68 -11.55
CA ARG A 416 1.45 19.55 -12.47
C ARG A 416 0.17 19.65 -13.29
N LEU A 417 -0.94 20.03 -12.66
CA LEU A 417 -2.28 19.89 -13.24
C LEU A 417 -2.91 21.23 -13.65
N GLY A 418 -2.46 22.34 -13.07
CA GLY A 418 -3.13 23.62 -13.15
C GLY A 418 -4.44 23.66 -12.35
N THR A 419 -4.91 24.87 -12.06
CA THR A 419 -6.03 25.14 -11.16
C THR A 419 -7.32 24.41 -11.54
N GLU A 420 -7.63 24.31 -12.85
CA GLU A 420 -8.86 23.67 -13.33
C GLU A 420 -8.93 22.18 -12.96
N ARG A 421 -7.87 21.43 -13.28
CA ARG A 421 -7.80 19.98 -13.05
C ARG A 421 -7.54 19.63 -11.59
N LEU A 422 -6.94 20.54 -10.82
CA LEU A 422 -6.70 20.35 -9.40
C LEU A 422 -8.00 19.99 -8.66
N SER A 423 -9.13 20.59 -9.03
CA SER A 423 -10.44 20.33 -8.43
C SER A 423 -10.95 18.88 -8.56
N HIS A 424 -10.36 18.08 -9.46
CA HIS A 424 -10.68 16.67 -9.66
C HIS A 424 -9.71 15.74 -8.93
N THR A 425 -8.79 16.28 -8.14
CA THR A 425 -7.76 15.48 -7.46
C THR A 425 -8.09 15.14 -6.03
N TYR A 426 -7.84 13.89 -5.65
CA TYR A 426 -8.06 13.39 -4.29
C TYR A 426 -9.46 13.76 -3.78
N ASN A 427 -10.48 13.69 -4.65
CA ASN A 427 -11.84 14.16 -4.42
C ASN A 427 -12.68 13.14 -3.61
N PHE A 428 -12.17 12.81 -2.42
CA PHE A 428 -12.67 11.73 -1.59
C PHE A 428 -14.13 11.92 -1.15
N ALA A 429 -14.53 13.14 -0.78
CA ALA A 429 -15.91 13.41 -0.39
C ALA A 429 -16.85 13.31 -1.59
N THR A 430 -16.40 13.77 -2.76
CA THR A 430 -17.13 13.61 -4.02
C THR A 430 -17.34 12.15 -4.38
N LEU A 431 -16.29 11.32 -4.32
CA LEU A 431 -16.39 9.86 -4.54
C LEU A 431 -17.36 9.22 -3.54
N ALA A 432 -17.23 9.53 -2.25
CA ALA A 432 -18.10 8.99 -1.21
C ALA A 432 -19.56 9.41 -1.40
N ALA A 433 -19.82 10.67 -1.76
CA ALA A 433 -21.16 11.21 -1.99
C ALA A 433 -21.83 10.59 -3.23
N ALA A 434 -21.03 10.23 -4.25
CA ALA A 434 -21.51 9.50 -5.42
C ALA A 434 -21.85 8.02 -5.12
N GLY A 435 -21.52 7.51 -3.94
CA GLY A 435 -21.75 6.13 -3.55
C GLY A 435 -20.66 5.15 -4.03
N VAL A 436 -19.49 5.67 -4.44
CA VAL A 436 -18.33 4.83 -4.78
C VAL A 436 -17.87 4.11 -3.51
N PRO A 437 -17.74 2.76 -3.51
CA PRO A 437 -17.11 2.05 -2.42
C PRO A 437 -15.66 2.50 -2.22
N LEU A 438 -15.31 2.94 -1.01
CA LEU A 438 -13.96 3.40 -0.68
C LEU A 438 -13.25 2.43 0.26
N ALA A 439 -11.95 2.28 0.03
CA ALA A 439 -11.01 1.62 0.94
C ALA A 439 -9.79 2.51 1.15
N GLY A 440 -9.17 2.43 2.33
CA GLY A 440 -7.94 3.15 2.65
C GLY A 440 -6.72 2.24 2.56
N GLY A 441 -5.62 2.76 2.01
CA GLY A 441 -4.30 2.17 2.13
C GLY A 441 -3.22 3.22 2.33
N SER A 442 -2.04 2.80 2.77
CA SER A 442 -0.88 3.70 2.88
C SER A 442 -0.01 3.72 1.63
N ASP A 443 -0.01 2.65 0.85
CA ASP A 443 1.00 2.41 -0.18
C ASP A 443 2.43 2.43 0.39
N CYS A 444 2.60 2.03 1.66
CA CYS A 444 3.91 1.89 2.28
C CYS A 444 4.82 0.97 1.43
N PRO A 445 6.07 1.35 1.15
CA PRO A 445 6.86 2.37 1.85
C PRO A 445 6.82 3.79 1.26
N VAL A 446 5.89 4.10 0.35
CA VAL A 446 5.71 5.48 -0.15
C VAL A 446 5.36 6.39 1.02
N GLU A 447 4.28 6.08 1.73
CA GLU A 447 3.85 6.81 2.93
C GLU A 447 3.90 5.98 4.22
N PRO A 448 3.92 6.64 5.40
CA PRO A 448 3.80 5.97 6.68
C PRO A 448 2.55 5.08 6.76
N PRO A 449 2.69 3.80 7.20
CA PRO A 449 1.56 2.88 7.32
C PRO A 449 0.76 3.11 8.61
N HIS A 450 0.33 4.35 8.87
CA HIS A 450 -0.34 4.74 10.10
C HIS A 450 -1.82 5.08 9.85
N PRO A 451 -2.77 4.15 10.11
CA PRO A 451 -4.19 4.36 9.79
C PRO A 451 -4.78 5.61 10.42
N LEU A 452 -4.43 5.94 11.67
CA LEU A 452 -4.95 7.14 12.33
C LEU A 452 -4.46 8.44 11.67
N TRP A 453 -3.25 8.46 11.09
CA TRP A 453 -2.76 9.59 10.32
C TRP A 453 -3.51 9.70 9.00
N GLY A 454 -3.71 8.56 8.31
CA GLY A 454 -4.56 8.49 7.13
C GLY A 454 -5.99 8.99 7.40
N MET A 455 -6.61 8.58 8.52
CA MET A 455 -7.92 9.07 8.94
C MET A 455 -7.91 10.58 9.24
N ALA A 456 -6.84 11.10 9.86
CA ALA A 456 -6.72 12.52 10.14
C ALA A 456 -6.64 13.32 8.82
N ARG A 457 -5.84 12.87 7.86
CA ARG A 457 -5.66 13.53 6.55
C ARG A 457 -6.87 13.37 5.63
N ALA A 458 -7.61 12.26 5.74
CA ALA A 458 -8.87 12.11 5.05
C ALA A 458 -9.92 13.14 5.48
N ARG A 459 -9.82 13.66 6.72
CA ARG A 459 -10.77 14.62 7.31
C ARG A 459 -10.27 16.06 7.21
N ASP A 460 -9.01 16.29 7.59
CA ASP A 460 -8.35 17.59 7.55
C ASP A 460 -7.24 17.56 6.52
N ARG A 461 -7.53 18.22 5.41
CA ARG A 461 -6.67 18.30 4.24
C ARG A 461 -5.72 19.50 4.30
N ALA A 462 -5.55 20.12 5.47
CA ALA A 462 -4.63 21.23 5.71
C ALA A 462 -4.77 22.40 4.70
N GLY A 463 -6.01 22.68 4.27
CA GLY A 463 -6.32 23.72 3.29
C GLY A 463 -6.30 23.28 1.83
N PHE A 464 -5.82 22.07 1.51
CA PHE A 464 -5.88 21.50 0.17
C PHE A 464 -7.28 20.95 -0.13
N LEU A 465 -8.08 21.68 -0.92
CA LEU A 465 -9.47 21.32 -1.26
C LEU A 465 -10.28 20.87 -0.02
N PRO A 466 -10.46 21.72 0.99
CA PRO A 466 -10.99 21.31 2.30
C PRO A 466 -12.43 20.76 2.25
N HIS A 467 -13.19 21.08 1.19
CA HIS A 467 -14.53 20.52 0.95
C HIS A 467 -14.51 19.04 0.57
N GLU A 468 -13.35 18.49 0.18
CA GLU A 468 -13.15 17.07 -0.10
C GLU A 468 -12.79 16.24 1.15
N GLY A 469 -12.96 16.82 2.34
CA GLY A 469 -12.77 16.12 3.62
C GLY A 469 -13.90 15.15 3.93
N LEU A 470 -13.54 13.94 4.37
CA LEU A 470 -14.47 12.91 4.82
C LEU A 470 -14.97 13.19 6.25
N THR A 471 -16.13 12.62 6.59
CA THR A 471 -16.60 12.56 7.98
C THR A 471 -15.75 11.58 8.80
N GLY A 472 -15.81 11.69 10.14
CA GLY A 472 -15.12 10.74 11.03
C GLY A 472 -15.56 9.30 10.83
N ALA A 473 -16.84 9.07 10.55
CA ALA A 473 -17.39 7.74 10.26
C ALA A 473 -16.81 7.18 8.96
N GLN A 474 -16.80 7.96 7.88
CA GLN A 474 -16.21 7.56 6.60
C GLN A 474 -14.71 7.29 6.74
N ALA A 475 -13.97 8.12 7.49
CA ALA A 475 -12.55 7.92 7.72
C ALA A 475 -12.26 6.62 8.48
N LEU A 476 -13.02 6.29 9.53
CA LEU A 476 -12.90 4.99 10.21
C LEU A 476 -13.25 3.83 9.27
N ASP A 477 -14.25 4.00 8.41
CA ASP A 477 -14.69 2.97 7.48
C ASP A 477 -13.61 2.61 6.44
N LEU A 478 -12.84 3.59 5.96
CA LEU A 478 -11.72 3.38 5.03
C LEU A 478 -10.78 2.26 5.51
N PHE A 479 -10.41 2.28 6.79
CA PHE A 479 -9.44 1.35 7.38
C PHE A 479 -10.09 0.21 8.17
N THR A 480 -11.42 0.08 8.14
CA THR A 480 -12.14 -1.04 8.74
C THR A 480 -12.92 -1.82 7.68
N ARG A 481 -14.21 -1.54 7.46
CA ARG A 481 -15.02 -2.33 6.52
C ARG A 481 -14.61 -2.08 5.07
N GLY A 482 -14.24 -0.86 4.71
CA GLY A 482 -13.76 -0.51 3.37
C GLY A 482 -12.51 -1.32 3.01
N ALA A 483 -11.47 -1.25 3.85
CA ALA A 483 -10.25 -2.03 3.68
C ALA A 483 -10.52 -3.54 3.71
N ALA A 484 -11.32 -4.04 4.66
CA ALA A 484 -11.66 -5.46 4.74
C ALA A 484 -12.34 -5.96 3.46
N ARG A 485 -13.36 -5.23 2.97
CA ARG A 485 -14.03 -5.53 1.69
C ARG A 485 -13.02 -5.61 0.54
N ALA A 486 -12.14 -4.61 0.43
CA ALA A 486 -11.16 -4.54 -0.65
C ALA A 486 -10.16 -5.72 -0.63
N ILE A 487 -9.93 -6.33 0.54
CA ILE A 487 -9.03 -7.48 0.69
C ILE A 487 -9.75 -8.84 0.80
N GLY A 488 -11.05 -8.89 0.52
CA GLY A 488 -11.84 -10.12 0.55
C GLY A 488 -12.15 -10.64 1.96
N GLU A 489 -12.13 -9.75 2.96
CA GLU A 489 -12.47 -10.04 4.35
C GLU A 489 -13.71 -9.26 4.83
N GLU A 490 -14.16 -9.57 6.04
CA GLU A 490 -15.14 -8.77 6.77
C GLU A 490 -14.50 -8.14 8.03
N ALA A 491 -14.84 -6.88 8.31
CA ALA A 491 -14.55 -6.21 9.57
C ALA A 491 -15.87 -6.00 10.30
N SER A 492 -16.23 -6.93 11.19
CA SER A 492 -17.53 -6.95 11.85
C SER A 492 -17.39 -7.08 13.36
N LEU A 493 -18.27 -6.40 14.08
CA LEU A 493 -18.47 -6.59 15.52
C LEU A 493 -19.67 -7.50 15.81
N ALA A 494 -20.26 -8.10 14.79
CA ALA A 494 -21.42 -8.99 14.96
C ALA A 494 -21.03 -10.30 15.66
N PRO A 495 -21.95 -10.90 16.44
CA PRO A 495 -21.77 -12.25 16.95
C PRO A 495 -21.42 -13.25 15.84
N GLY A 496 -20.44 -14.11 16.09
CA GLY A 496 -19.91 -15.08 15.13
C GLY A 496 -18.69 -14.58 14.32
N ALA A 497 -18.41 -13.28 14.32
CA ALA A 497 -17.21 -12.75 13.67
C ALA A 497 -15.94 -13.05 14.50
N PRO A 498 -14.76 -13.22 13.86
CA PRO A 498 -13.50 -13.30 14.59
C PRO A 498 -13.30 -12.06 15.46
N ALA A 499 -12.78 -12.23 16.68
CA ALA A 499 -12.45 -11.13 17.58
C ALA A 499 -11.16 -10.43 17.14
N THR A 500 -11.19 -9.83 15.96
CA THR A 500 -10.13 -9.02 15.36
C THR A 500 -10.45 -7.55 15.59
N LEU A 501 -9.77 -6.95 16.58
CA LEU A 501 -10.13 -5.68 17.19
C LEU A 501 -8.91 -4.78 17.36
N THR A 502 -9.11 -3.47 17.25
CA THR A 502 -8.12 -2.46 17.64
C THR A 502 -8.70 -1.64 18.78
N VAL A 503 -7.88 -1.35 19.79
CA VAL A 503 -8.26 -0.53 20.95
C VAL A 503 -7.45 0.75 20.92
N LEU A 504 -8.13 1.88 20.98
CA LEU A 504 -7.57 3.22 20.85
C LEU A 504 -7.80 4.00 22.15
N ASP A 505 -6.91 4.91 22.51
CA ASP A 505 -7.06 5.73 23.72
C ASP A 505 -8.07 6.89 23.60
N GLY A 506 -8.80 6.95 22.48
CA GLY A 506 -9.92 7.86 22.25
C GLY A 506 -10.83 7.40 21.12
N ASP A 507 -11.94 8.11 20.92
CA ASP A 507 -12.90 7.80 19.86
C ASP A 507 -12.43 8.37 18.50
N PRO A 508 -12.07 7.53 17.51
CA PRO A 508 -11.51 7.99 16.25
C PRO A 508 -12.51 8.76 15.37
N VAL A 509 -13.81 8.59 15.59
CA VAL A 509 -14.85 9.27 14.79
C VAL A 509 -15.11 10.68 15.31
N THR A 510 -15.06 10.90 16.63
CA THR A 510 -15.39 12.19 17.25
C THR A 510 -14.16 13.02 17.60
N ALA A 511 -12.98 12.41 17.74
CA ALA A 511 -11.72 13.13 17.97
C ALA A 511 -11.46 14.16 16.87
N LYS A 512 -10.84 15.29 17.22
CA LYS A 512 -10.33 16.25 16.23
C LYS A 512 -9.14 15.63 15.46
N PRO A 513 -8.91 15.99 14.19
CA PRO A 513 -7.80 15.47 13.38
C PRO A 513 -6.44 15.51 14.09
N ALA A 514 -6.05 16.64 14.66
CA ALA A 514 -4.80 16.75 15.42
C ALA A 514 -4.73 15.83 16.66
N ALA A 515 -5.87 15.49 17.28
CA ALA A 515 -5.89 14.52 18.38
C ALA A 515 -5.81 13.09 17.84
N LEU A 516 -6.39 12.82 16.67
CA LEU A 516 -6.32 11.53 15.99
C LEU A 516 -4.88 11.18 15.59
N GLU A 517 -4.09 12.15 15.15
CA GLU A 517 -2.67 11.94 14.83
C GLU A 517 -1.81 11.52 16.02
N ARG A 518 -2.22 11.91 17.23
CA ARG A 518 -1.55 11.57 18.49
C ARG A 518 -2.24 10.44 19.26
N MET A 519 -3.31 9.88 18.72
CA MET A 519 -4.10 8.85 19.37
C MET A 519 -3.26 7.58 19.51
N GLY A 520 -3.21 7.04 20.73
CA GLY A 520 -2.47 5.85 21.06
C GLY A 520 -3.26 4.58 20.78
N VAL A 521 -2.54 3.52 20.41
CA VAL A 521 -3.08 2.16 20.31
C VAL A 521 -2.86 1.46 21.64
N LEU A 522 -3.94 1.10 22.34
CA LEU A 522 -3.93 0.41 23.63
C LEU A 522 -3.87 -1.12 23.48
N GLY A 523 -4.38 -1.66 22.38
CA GLY A 523 -4.45 -3.11 22.16
C GLY A 523 -4.75 -3.47 20.71
N VAL A 524 -4.24 -4.62 20.26
CA VAL A 524 -4.47 -5.19 18.93
C VAL A 524 -4.76 -6.67 19.10
N PHE A 525 -5.88 -7.12 18.56
CA PHE A 525 -6.36 -8.49 18.66
C PHE A 525 -6.55 -9.06 17.27
N VAL A 526 -6.12 -10.29 17.07
CA VAL A 526 -6.44 -11.07 15.87
C VAL A 526 -7.01 -12.40 16.33
N ALA A 527 -8.28 -12.64 15.98
CA ALA A 527 -9.05 -13.80 16.44
C ALA A 527 -8.96 -14.04 17.96
N GLY A 528 -9.11 -12.97 18.76
CA GLY A 528 -9.09 -13.00 20.21
C GLY A 528 -7.70 -13.09 20.86
N ARG A 529 -6.64 -13.32 20.07
CA ARG A 529 -5.26 -13.26 20.57
C ARG A 529 -4.76 -11.82 20.54
N GLU A 530 -4.37 -11.30 21.69
CA GLU A 530 -3.69 -10.00 21.76
C GLU A 530 -2.27 -10.12 21.22
N LEU A 531 -1.88 -9.19 20.35
CA LEU A 531 -0.54 -9.14 19.77
C LEU A 531 0.36 -8.18 20.56
N PRO A 532 1.67 -8.46 20.64
CA PRO A 532 2.65 -7.45 21.06
C PRO A 532 2.56 -6.21 20.18
N ARG A 533 2.74 -5.04 20.79
CA ARG A 533 2.74 -3.73 20.12
C ARG A 533 4.13 -3.11 20.23
N PRO A 534 5.10 -3.54 19.42
CA PRO A 534 6.42 -2.90 19.41
C PRO A 534 6.27 -1.43 19.00
N PRO A 535 7.16 -0.53 19.48
CA PRO A 535 7.16 0.84 19.02
C PRO A 535 7.41 0.86 17.51
N VAL A 536 6.65 1.69 16.80
CA VAL A 536 6.87 1.97 15.38
C VAL A 536 8.26 2.59 15.24
N GLY A 537 9.09 1.99 14.39
CA GLY A 537 10.46 2.45 14.16
C GLY A 537 10.53 3.94 13.81
N SER A 538 11.65 4.58 14.14
CA SER A 538 11.87 6.01 13.85
C SER A 538 11.82 6.36 12.37
N ALA A 539 11.89 5.38 11.46
CA ALA A 539 11.86 5.56 10.01
C ALA A 539 10.64 6.35 9.47
N TRP A 540 9.55 6.40 10.25
CA TRP A 540 8.32 7.11 9.89
C TRP A 540 8.05 8.35 10.74
N ARG A 541 8.99 8.75 11.61
CA ARG A 541 8.91 10.01 12.36
C ARG A 541 9.66 11.08 11.56
N GLY A 542 8.92 11.87 10.80
CA GLY A 542 9.40 13.01 10.01
C GLY A 542 8.33 14.07 9.94
#